data_AF-A0A3B8IVM7-F1
#
_entry.id   AF-A0A3B8IVM7-F1
#
_cell.length_a   1.000
_cell.length_b   1.000
_cell.length_c   1.000
_cell.angle_alpha   90.00
_cell.angle_beta   90.00
_cell.angle_gamma   90.00
#
_symmetry.space_group_name_H-M   'P 1'
#
loop_
_entity.id
_entity.type
_entity.pdbx_description
1 polymer ?
#
loop_
_entity_poly.entity_id
_entity_poly.type
_entity_poly.pdbx_seq_one_letter_code
_entity_poly.pdbx_strand_id
1 'polypeptide(L)'
;MKVRNGVIIVFFLWAANTLPALGNTNQPSDSLALMYYQEADSLLLFNRYDSARKYLLLAEEFYGLDENWEGYINTKNKLSEYHAALFDLSQAETEARAALKLARQYLGEGSPQEAEALSNIGNVHYLTGQHNIALENFQAALAITERLDEQESEFRYSA
;
A
#
# COMPACT_ATOMS: atom_id res chain seq x y z
N MET A 1 -43.66 23.26 8.23
CA MET A 1 -42.55 23.74 9.08
C MET A 1 -42.21 22.69 10.12
N LYS A 2 -41.10 21.98 9.94
CA LYS A 2 -40.42 21.18 10.97
C LYS A 2 -38.94 21.23 10.61
N VAL A 3 -38.20 22.06 11.33
CA VAL A 3 -36.78 22.34 11.12
C VAL A 3 -35.97 21.18 11.69
N ARG A 4 -35.04 20.67 10.90
CA ARG A 4 -34.18 19.53 11.19
C ARG A 4 -32.94 20.04 11.95
N ASN A 5 -32.76 19.61 13.19
CA ASN A 5 -31.48 19.64 13.91
C ASN A 5 -30.43 18.95 13.02
N GLY A 6 -29.23 19.45 12.75
CA GLY A 6 -28.33 20.21 13.61
C GLY A 6 -27.08 19.37 13.82
N VAL A 7 -26.27 19.20 12.76
CA VAL A 7 -24.86 18.79 12.85
C VAL A 7 -24.09 19.61 11.83
N ILE A 8 -23.36 20.59 12.34
CA ILE A 8 -22.37 21.39 11.62
C ILE A 8 -21.05 20.63 11.78
N ILE A 9 -20.49 20.12 10.68
CA ILE A 9 -19.05 19.84 10.60
C ILE A 9 -18.56 20.57 9.34
N VAL A 10 -17.58 21.43 9.58
CA VAL A 10 -17.14 22.52 8.72
C VAL A 10 -16.32 21.98 7.56
N PHE A 11 -16.78 22.30 6.33
CA PHE A 11 -15.99 22.22 5.12
C PHE A 11 -14.83 23.23 5.20
N PHE A 12 -13.58 22.76 5.25
CA PHE A 12 -12.44 23.57 4.85
C PHE A 12 -12.08 23.23 3.41
N LEU A 13 -12.57 24.06 2.50
CA LEU A 13 -12.06 24.16 1.13
C LEU A 13 -11.52 25.59 0.95
N TRP A 14 -10.36 25.65 0.30
CA TRP A 14 -9.86 26.75 -0.54
C TRP A 14 -8.80 27.71 0.03
N ALA A 15 -7.53 27.33 -0.15
CA ALA A 15 -6.44 28.10 -0.79
C ALA A 15 -5.17 27.23 -0.67
N ALA A 16 -4.34 26.98 -1.68
CA ALA A 16 -4.00 27.76 -2.84
C ALA A 16 -3.52 26.84 -3.98
N ASN A 17 -3.71 27.31 -5.20
CA ASN A 17 -3.19 26.70 -6.41
C ASN A 17 -1.99 27.52 -6.87
N THR A 18 -0.76 26.99 -6.77
CA THR A 18 0.42 27.46 -7.54
C THR A 18 1.48 26.34 -7.69
N LEU A 19 1.50 25.72 -8.88
CA LEU A 19 2.62 25.07 -9.60
C LEU A 19 3.30 23.79 -9.03
N PRO A 20 3.77 22.88 -9.92
CA PRO A 20 4.21 21.54 -9.57
C PRO A 20 5.65 21.56 -9.07
N ALA A 21 5.88 21.07 -7.85
CA ALA A 21 7.20 20.78 -7.34
C ALA A 21 7.42 19.27 -7.34
N LEU A 22 8.15 18.81 -8.35
CA LEU A 22 8.89 17.55 -8.30
C LEU A 22 9.75 17.54 -7.01
N GLY A 23 9.60 16.47 -6.22
CA GLY A 23 10.58 16.07 -5.23
C GLY A 23 10.37 16.61 -3.83
N ASN A 24 10.01 15.70 -2.93
CA ASN A 24 10.10 15.78 -1.47
C ASN A 24 8.92 16.43 -0.73
N THR A 25 7.78 15.73 -0.74
CA THR A 25 6.64 15.94 0.15
C THR A 25 6.86 15.19 1.47
N ASN A 26 7.58 15.77 2.42
CA ASN A 26 7.53 15.30 3.81
C ASN A 26 6.55 16.18 4.58
N GLN A 27 5.24 15.96 4.40
CA GLN A 27 4.27 16.54 5.32
C GLN A 27 4.43 15.87 6.71
N PRO A 28 4.15 16.58 7.81
CA PRO A 28 4.23 15.99 9.15
C PRO A 28 3.35 14.74 9.31
N SER A 29 2.22 14.70 8.59
CA SER A 29 1.27 13.59 8.56
C SER A 29 1.83 12.37 7.79
N ASP A 30 2.54 12.56 6.66
CA ASP A 30 3.27 11.49 5.98
C ASP A 30 4.33 10.84 6.89
N SER A 31 5.03 11.67 7.66
CA SER A 31 6.05 11.20 8.60
C SER A 31 5.44 10.36 9.74
N LEU A 32 4.27 10.77 10.23
CA LEU A 32 3.52 10.01 11.24
C LEU A 32 2.94 8.71 10.67
N ALA A 33 2.42 8.75 9.44
CA ALA A 33 1.93 7.57 8.73
C ALA A 33 3.04 6.53 8.55
N LEU A 34 4.24 6.98 8.17
CA LEU A 34 5.42 6.12 8.05
C LEU A 34 5.81 5.50 9.39
N MET A 35 5.77 6.27 10.48
CA MET A 35 6.03 5.72 11.82
C MET A 35 5.02 4.61 12.18
N TYR A 36 3.73 4.81 11.91
CA TYR A 36 2.72 3.78 12.15
C TYR A 36 2.91 2.56 11.27
N TYR A 37 3.25 2.75 10.00
CA TYR A 37 3.57 1.65 9.08
C TYR A 37 4.76 0.82 9.59
N GLN A 38 5.85 1.48 9.99
CA GLN A 38 7.06 0.80 10.49
C GLN A 38 6.80 0.05 11.80
N GLU A 39 6.03 0.65 12.71
CA GLU A 39 5.65 -0.03 13.96
C GLU A 39 4.78 -1.25 13.67
N ALA A 40 3.83 -1.14 12.74
CA ALA A 40 3.00 -2.27 12.32
C ALA A 40 3.83 -3.42 11.72
N ASP A 41 4.76 -3.11 10.82
CA ASP A 41 5.62 -4.11 10.16
C ASP A 41 6.50 -4.83 11.19
N SER A 42 7.10 -4.09 12.12
CA SER A 42 7.83 -4.66 13.26
C SER A 42 6.94 -5.59 14.09
N LEU A 43 5.71 -5.18 14.42
CA LEU A 43 4.77 -5.99 15.20
C LEU A 43 4.36 -7.28 14.46
N LEU A 44 4.23 -7.24 13.14
CA LEU A 44 3.96 -8.43 12.32
C LEU A 44 5.09 -9.45 12.42
N LEU A 45 6.35 -9.00 12.38
CA LEU A 45 7.52 -9.89 12.57
C LEU A 45 7.49 -10.62 13.93
N PHE A 46 6.94 -9.98 14.96
CA PHE A 46 6.78 -10.57 16.30
C PHE A 46 5.41 -11.27 16.51
N ASN A 47 4.62 -11.47 15.45
CA ASN A 47 3.29 -12.08 15.49
C ASN A 47 2.30 -11.36 16.42
N ARG A 48 2.47 -10.05 16.62
CA ARG A 48 1.60 -9.18 17.45
C ARG A 48 0.47 -8.60 16.59
N TYR A 49 -0.36 -9.49 16.05
CA TYR A 49 -1.39 -9.18 15.05
C TYR A 49 -2.41 -8.12 15.50
N ASP A 50 -2.90 -8.18 16.74
CA ASP A 50 -3.91 -7.22 17.23
C ASP A 50 -3.39 -5.78 17.29
N SER A 51 -2.12 -5.61 17.65
CA SER A 51 -1.47 -4.30 17.68
C SER A 51 -1.12 -3.85 16.27
N ALA A 52 -0.54 -4.75 15.45
CA ALA A 52 -0.17 -4.45 14.07
C ALA A 52 -1.35 -3.90 13.27
N ARG A 53 -2.52 -4.55 13.36
CA ARG A 53 -3.73 -4.11 12.66
C ARG A 53 -4.12 -2.67 12.99
N LYS A 54 -4.05 -2.28 14.26
CA LYS A 54 -4.40 -0.91 14.69
C LYS A 54 -3.49 0.11 14.02
N TYR A 55 -2.20 -0.17 13.96
CA TYR A 55 -1.23 0.73 13.35
C TYR A 55 -1.35 0.76 11.82
N LEU A 56 -1.66 -0.36 11.16
CA LEU A 56 -1.94 -0.38 9.71
C LEU A 56 -3.17 0.44 9.35
N LEU A 57 -4.26 0.34 10.12
CA LEU A 57 -5.46 1.14 9.86
C LEU A 57 -5.22 2.65 10.05
N LEU A 58 -4.39 3.02 11.03
CA LEU A 58 -3.97 4.41 11.22
C LEU A 58 -3.12 4.88 10.03
N ALA A 59 -2.12 4.10 9.60
CA ALA A 59 -1.30 4.43 8.45
C ALA A 59 -2.14 4.61 7.17
N GLU A 60 -3.13 3.74 6.95
CA GLU A 60 -4.06 3.82 5.82
C GLU A 60 -4.86 5.14 5.83
N GLU A 61 -5.38 5.53 7.00
CA GLU A 61 -6.14 6.77 7.16
C GLU A 61 -5.27 7.99 6.85
N PHE A 62 -4.07 8.08 7.43
CA PHE A 62 -3.18 9.24 7.20
C PHE A 62 -2.70 9.33 5.76
N TYR A 63 -2.21 8.23 5.17
CA TYR A 63 -1.79 8.24 3.77
C TYR A 63 -2.94 8.54 2.80
N GLY A 64 -4.17 8.14 3.13
CA GLY A 64 -5.36 8.45 2.34
C GLY A 64 -5.77 9.93 2.39
N LEU A 65 -5.50 10.63 3.51
CA LEU A 65 -5.77 12.06 3.64
C LEU A 65 -4.78 12.93 2.84
N ASP A 66 -3.53 12.48 2.76
CA ASP A 66 -2.45 13.24 2.12
C ASP A 66 -2.28 12.91 0.63
N GLU A 67 -3.13 12.04 0.07
CA GLU A 67 -3.01 11.50 -1.30
C GLU A 67 -1.63 10.87 -1.57
N ASN A 68 -0.96 10.38 -0.52
CA ASN A 68 0.31 9.68 -0.63
C ASN A 68 0.04 8.24 -1.07
N TRP A 69 -0.13 8.08 -2.38
CA TRP A 69 -0.48 6.79 -2.98
C TRP A 69 0.56 5.72 -2.71
N GLU A 70 1.85 6.07 -2.66
CA GLU A 70 2.91 5.12 -2.38
C GLU A 70 2.75 4.49 -0.99
N GLY A 71 2.64 5.32 0.05
CA GLY A 71 2.42 4.86 1.42
C GLY A 71 1.08 4.12 1.60
N TYR A 72 0.02 4.62 0.96
CA TYR A 72 -1.30 3.99 0.99
C TYR A 72 -1.27 2.58 0.40
N ILE A 73 -0.60 2.40 -0.75
CA ILE A 73 -0.48 1.12 -1.44
C ILE A 73 0.41 0.15 -0.64
N ASN A 74 1.54 0.61 -0.11
CA ASN A 74 2.39 -0.19 0.78
C ASN A 74 1.57 -0.70 1.98
N THR A 75 0.74 0.16 2.56
CA THR A 75 -0.13 -0.22 3.69
C THR A 75 -1.17 -1.27 3.29
N LYS A 76 -1.76 -1.16 2.08
CA LYS A 76 -2.66 -2.19 1.52
C LYS A 76 -1.96 -3.54 1.33
N ASN A 77 -0.75 -3.56 0.78
CA ASN A 77 0.06 -4.77 0.66
C ASN A 77 0.35 -5.40 2.02
N LYS A 78 0.71 -4.58 3.01
CA LYS A 78 0.96 -5.04 4.38
C LYS A 78 -0.31 -5.58 5.08
N LEU A 79 -1.47 -4.97 4.82
CA LEU A 79 -2.77 -5.50 5.28
C LEU A 79 -3.08 -6.87 4.64
N SER A 80 -2.74 -7.06 3.37
CA SER A 80 -2.84 -8.38 2.74
C SER A 80 -1.99 -9.43 3.45
N GLU A 81 -0.71 -9.13 3.73
CA GLU A 81 0.17 -10.02 4.48
C GLU A 81 -0.39 -10.34 5.88
N TYR A 82 -0.89 -9.33 6.58
CA TYR A 82 -1.56 -9.49 7.86
C TYR A 82 -2.73 -10.49 7.79
N HIS A 83 -3.62 -10.32 6.82
CA HIS A 83 -4.76 -11.22 6.63
C HIS A 83 -4.32 -12.64 6.23
N ALA A 84 -3.32 -12.76 5.37
CA ALA A 84 -2.76 -14.05 4.96
C ALA A 84 -2.15 -14.81 6.15
N ALA A 85 -1.43 -14.11 7.04
CA ALA A 85 -0.88 -14.69 8.27
C ALA A 85 -1.96 -15.22 9.22
N LEU A 86 -3.15 -14.64 9.20
CA LEU A 86 -4.31 -15.11 9.96
C LEU A 86 -5.16 -16.15 9.21
N PHE A 87 -4.72 -16.61 8.04
CA PHE A 87 -5.47 -17.48 7.13
C PHE A 87 -6.83 -16.90 6.67
N ASP A 88 -7.02 -15.58 6.79
CA ASP A 88 -8.14 -14.88 6.17
C ASP A 88 -7.81 -14.56 4.70
N LEU A 89 -7.73 -15.61 3.91
CA LEU A 89 -7.24 -15.54 2.53
C LEU A 89 -8.16 -14.70 1.62
N SER A 90 -9.44 -14.58 1.95
CA SER A 90 -10.39 -13.75 1.20
C SER A 90 -10.13 -12.26 1.39
N GLN A 91 -9.86 -11.83 2.62
CA GLN A 91 -9.49 -10.43 2.86
C GLN A 91 -8.09 -10.13 2.31
N ALA A 92 -7.15 -11.06 2.47
CA ALA A 92 -5.82 -10.92 1.89
C ALA A 92 -5.86 -10.67 0.39
N GLU A 93 -6.63 -11.48 -0.35
CA GLU A 93 -6.79 -11.30 -1.79
C GLU A 93 -7.43 -9.95 -2.14
N THR A 94 -8.41 -9.51 -1.35
CA THR A 94 -9.12 -8.24 -1.57
C THR A 94 -8.14 -7.06 -1.44
N GLU A 95 -7.35 -7.04 -0.37
CA GLU A 95 -6.38 -5.96 -0.13
C GLU A 95 -5.24 -5.98 -1.18
N ALA A 96 -4.73 -7.17 -1.55
CA ALA A 96 -3.69 -7.28 -2.57
C ALA A 96 -4.18 -6.85 -3.96
N ARG A 97 -5.42 -7.19 -4.33
CA ARG A 97 -6.01 -6.73 -5.61
C ARG A 97 -6.28 -5.23 -5.62
N ALA A 98 -6.65 -4.65 -4.47
CA ALA A 98 -6.78 -3.21 -4.32
C ALA A 98 -5.42 -2.52 -4.50
N ALA A 99 -4.38 -3.01 -3.83
CA ALA A 99 -3.01 -2.52 -3.97
C ALA A 99 -2.53 -2.59 -5.43
N LEU A 100 -2.73 -3.73 -6.11
CA LEU A 100 -2.36 -3.93 -7.51
C LEU A 100 -3.02 -2.90 -8.44
N LYS A 101 -4.34 -2.69 -8.27
CA LYS A 101 -5.10 -1.73 -9.07
C LYS A 101 -4.59 -0.31 -8.87
N LEU A 102 -4.35 0.07 -7.62
CA LEU A 102 -3.89 1.41 -7.27
C LEU A 102 -2.44 1.66 -7.72
N ALA A 103 -1.55 0.67 -7.59
CA ALA A 103 -0.17 0.74 -8.08
C ALA A 103 -0.13 1.07 -9.58
N ARG A 104 -0.87 0.30 -10.39
CA ARG A 104 -0.96 0.56 -11.83
C ARG A 104 -1.56 1.92 -12.17
N GLN A 105 -2.53 2.38 -11.38
CA GLN A 105 -3.24 3.62 -11.63
C GLN A 105 -2.42 4.87 -11.26
N TYR A 106 -1.71 4.85 -10.12
CA TYR A 106 -1.10 6.04 -9.52
C TYR A 106 0.43 6.04 -9.56
N LEU A 107 1.07 4.87 -9.54
CA LEU A 107 2.54 4.74 -9.55
C LEU A 107 3.08 4.30 -10.92
N GLY A 108 2.19 3.84 -11.81
CA GLY A 108 2.53 3.31 -13.12
C GLY A 108 2.84 1.80 -13.10
N GLU A 109 2.83 1.23 -14.29
CA GLU A 109 3.15 -0.19 -14.49
C GLU A 109 4.64 -0.46 -14.22
N GLY A 110 4.92 -1.55 -13.51
CA GLY A 110 6.28 -1.96 -13.15
C GLY A 110 6.82 -1.29 -11.89
N SER A 111 5.96 -0.70 -11.07
CA SER A 111 6.36 -0.16 -9.75
C SER A 111 6.69 -1.30 -8.76
N PRO A 112 7.56 -1.05 -7.76
CA PRO A 112 7.85 -2.02 -6.69
C PRO A 112 6.57 -2.54 -6.00
N GLN A 113 5.60 -1.65 -5.80
CA GLN A 113 4.33 -1.94 -5.16
C GLN A 113 3.44 -2.88 -5.98
N GLU A 114 3.51 -2.79 -7.31
CA GLU A 114 2.86 -3.74 -8.19
C GLU A 114 3.45 -5.14 -8.02
N ALA A 115 4.78 -5.26 -7.97
CA ALA A 115 5.46 -6.54 -7.77
C ALA A 115 5.10 -7.18 -6.42
N GLU A 116 5.06 -6.38 -5.36
CA GLU A 116 4.64 -6.83 -4.02
C GLU A 116 3.17 -7.29 -4.01
N ALA A 117 2.26 -6.52 -4.62
CA ALA A 117 0.85 -6.89 -4.72
C ALA A 117 0.64 -8.20 -5.49
N LEU A 118 1.36 -8.39 -6.61
CA LEU A 118 1.36 -9.64 -7.37
C LEU A 118 1.89 -10.80 -6.52
N SER A 119 2.98 -10.60 -5.77
CA SER A 119 3.51 -11.62 -4.86
C SER A 119 2.50 -12.01 -3.78
N ASN A 120 1.78 -11.04 -3.23
CA ASN A 120 0.73 -11.27 -2.23
C ASN A 120 -0.45 -12.06 -2.80
N ILE A 121 -0.90 -11.74 -4.02
CA ILE A 121 -1.91 -12.55 -4.74
C ILE A 121 -1.38 -13.97 -4.98
N GLY A 122 -0.11 -14.10 -5.38
CA GLY A 122 0.57 -15.38 -5.54
C GLY A 122 0.55 -16.22 -4.26
N ASN A 123 0.87 -15.62 -3.12
CA ASN A 123 0.84 -16.25 -1.81
C ASN A 123 -0.57 -16.75 -1.45
N VAL A 124 -1.61 -15.94 -1.68
CA VAL A 124 -2.99 -16.36 -1.43
C VAL A 124 -3.38 -17.57 -2.29
N HIS A 125 -3.07 -17.54 -3.58
CA HIS A 125 -3.37 -18.68 -4.46
C HIS A 125 -2.53 -19.92 -4.12
N TYR A 126 -1.30 -19.74 -3.64
CA TYR A 126 -0.47 -20.83 -3.16
C TYR A 126 -1.10 -21.51 -1.93
N LEU A 127 -1.54 -20.72 -0.94
CA LEU A 127 -2.17 -21.22 0.29
C LEU A 127 -3.54 -21.88 0.03
N THR A 128 -4.22 -21.50 -1.05
CA THR A 128 -5.50 -22.12 -1.48
C THR A 128 -5.33 -23.30 -2.45
N GLY A 129 -4.09 -23.73 -2.73
CA GLY A 129 -3.78 -24.87 -3.60
C GLY A 129 -3.86 -24.59 -5.11
N GLN A 130 -4.06 -23.33 -5.50
CA GLN A 130 -4.16 -22.90 -6.89
C GLN A 130 -2.78 -22.56 -7.45
N HIS A 131 -1.89 -23.55 -7.45
CA HIS A 131 -0.46 -23.36 -7.73
C HIS A 131 -0.15 -22.76 -9.11
N ASN A 132 -0.97 -23.02 -10.13
CA ASN A 132 -0.79 -22.43 -11.45
C ASN A 132 -0.97 -20.91 -11.41
N ILE A 133 -2.04 -20.44 -10.75
CA ILE A 133 -2.31 -19.00 -10.60
C ILE A 133 -1.23 -18.36 -9.74
N ALA A 134 -0.79 -19.05 -8.68
CA ALA A 134 0.30 -18.58 -7.84
C ALA A 134 1.59 -18.36 -8.65
N LEU A 135 1.98 -19.36 -9.45
CA LEU A 135 3.18 -19.31 -10.29
C LEU A 135 3.13 -18.14 -11.28
N GLU A 136 2.00 -17.95 -11.97
CA GLU A 136 1.83 -16.82 -12.90
C GLU A 136 2.04 -15.47 -12.21
N ASN A 137 1.48 -15.29 -11.01
CA ASN A 137 1.63 -14.04 -10.26
C ASN A 137 3.07 -13.85 -9.75
N PHE A 138 3.72 -14.90 -9.26
CA PHE A 138 5.13 -14.82 -8.84
C PHE A 138 6.06 -14.52 -10.02
N GLN A 139 5.81 -15.09 -11.19
CA GLN A 139 6.60 -14.79 -12.40
C GLN A 139 6.41 -13.34 -12.85
N ALA A 140 5.19 -12.82 -12.80
CA ALA A 140 4.91 -11.43 -13.10
C ALA A 140 5.61 -10.47 -12.12
N ALA A 141 5.59 -10.77 -10.83
CA ALA A 141 6.31 -10.01 -9.80
C ALA A 141 7.83 -10.03 -10.04
N LEU A 142 8.39 -11.23 -10.28
CA LEU A 142 9.82 -11.40 -10.54
C LEU A 142 10.28 -10.58 -11.75
N ALA A 143 9.54 -10.64 -12.86
CA ALA A 143 9.87 -9.88 -14.06
C ALA A 143 9.87 -8.36 -13.84
N ILE A 144 9.09 -7.86 -12.86
CA ILE A 144 9.14 -6.45 -12.47
C ILE A 144 10.40 -6.16 -11.66
N THR A 145 10.69 -6.97 -10.64
CA THR A 145 11.87 -6.81 -9.79
C THR A 145 13.17 -6.88 -10.59
N GLU A 146 13.31 -7.85 -11.51
CA GLU A 146 14.49 -7.97 -12.37
C GLU A 146 14.75 -6.69 -13.19
N ARG A 147 13.69 -6.09 -13.73
CA ARG A 147 13.79 -4.83 -14.49
C ARG A 147 14.20 -3.65 -13.63
N LEU A 148 13.72 -3.60 -12.39
CA LEU A 148 14.09 -2.56 -11.43
C LEU A 148 15.57 -2.68 -11.04
N ASP A 149 16.04 -3.89 -10.80
CA ASP A 149 17.45 -4.17 -10.49
C ASP A 149 18.37 -3.80 -11.67
N GLU A 150 17.98 -4.11 -12.90
CA GLU A 150 18.71 -3.72 -14.11
C GLU A 150 18.83 -2.19 -14.22
N GLN A 151 17.71 -1.46 -14.07
CA GLN A 151 17.70 0.00 -14.11
C GLN A 151 18.56 0.62 -13.00
N GLU A 152 18.51 0.06 -11.79
CA GLU A 152 19.35 0.52 -10.69
C GLU A 152 20.83 0.30 -10.97
N SER A 153 21.19 -0.85 -11.55
CA SER A 153 22.56 -1.16 -11.93
C SER A 153 23.08 -0.19 -13.00
N GLU A 154 22.31 0.06 -14.07
CA GLU A 154 22.67 1.01 -15.12
C GLU A 154 22.88 2.42 -14.55
N PHE A 155 21.99 2.86 -13.65
CA PHE A 155 22.12 4.15 -12.99
C PHE A 155 23.42 4.24 -12.18
N ARG A 156 23.71 3.25 -11.34
CA ARG A 156 24.93 3.19 -10.52
C ARG A 156 26.23 3.18 -11.33
N TYR A 157 26.22 2.61 -12.54
CA TYR A 157 27.39 2.59 -13.43
C TYR A 157 27.50 3.82 -14.34
N SER A 158 26.46 4.67 -14.40
CA SER A 158 26.41 5.88 -15.23
C SER A 158 26.69 7.19 -14.47
N ALA A 159 26.74 7.15 -13.13
CA ALA A 159 27.02 8.28 -12.24
C ALA A 159 28.47 8.31 -11.76
#